data_AF-A0A345IKA4-F1
#
_entry.id   AF-A0A345IKA4-F1
#
_cell.length_a   1.000
_cell.length_b   1.000
_cell.length_c   1.000
_cell.angle_alpha   90.00
_cell.angle_beta   90.00
_cell.angle_gamma   90.00
#
_symmetry.space_group_name_H-M   'P 1'
#
loop_
_entity.id
_entity.type
_entity.pdbx_description
1 polymer ?
#
loop_
_entity_poly.entity_id
_entity_poly.type
_entity_poly.pdbx_seq_one_letter_code
_entity_poly.pdbx_strand_id
1 'polypeptide(L)'
;MAVPPTVTVRLRDALRHAQKRAAELGRTQQLEIGEDLFIRIGPGGRKFLLFGLGSEPTPQQAQDIAAALELRDPAYGWHQGATLRSLTVVEPGAEAAQPEEPATG
;
A
#
# COMPACT_ATOMS: atom_id res chain seq x y z
N MET A 1 -13.83 26.14 25.38
CA MET A 1 -14.11 25.26 24.21
C MET A 1 -13.86 23.83 24.64
N ALA A 2 -14.79 22.91 24.37
CA ALA A 2 -14.61 21.49 24.70
C ALA A 2 -13.65 20.85 23.68
N VAL A 3 -12.68 20.06 24.15
CA VAL A 3 -11.80 19.29 23.27
C VAL A 3 -12.65 18.19 22.62
N PRO A 4 -12.62 18.04 21.28
CA PRO A 4 -13.34 16.96 20.62
C PRO A 4 -12.86 15.60 21.13
N PRO A 5 -13.74 14.58 21.19
CA PRO A 5 -13.39 13.29 21.74
C PRO A 5 -12.28 12.61 20.93
N THR A 6 -11.37 11.92 21.63
CA THR A 6 -10.37 11.06 20.99
C THR A 6 -11.08 9.90 20.32
N VAL A 7 -10.90 9.75 19.01
CA VAL A 7 -11.43 8.64 18.23
C VAL A 7 -10.30 7.67 17.91
N THR A 8 -10.45 6.41 18.31
CA THR A 8 -9.54 5.34 17.91
C THR A 8 -9.98 4.75 16.57
N VAL A 9 -9.10 4.81 15.57
CA VAL A 9 -9.31 4.16 14.27
C VAL A 9 -8.45 2.90 14.21
N ARG A 10 -9.03 1.78 13.78
CA ARG A 10 -8.25 0.55 13.57
C ARG A 10 -7.46 0.69 12.28
N LEU A 11 -6.21 0.23 12.28
CA LEU A 11 -5.35 0.29 11.08
C LEU A 11 -6.01 -0.37 9.86
N ARG A 12 -6.71 -1.49 10.06
CA ARG A 12 -7.47 -2.18 9.01
C ARG A 12 -8.52 -1.28 8.33
N ASP A 13 -9.16 -0.40 9.09
CA ASP A 13 -10.20 0.49 8.57
C ASP A 13 -9.56 1.62 7.76
N ALA A 14 -8.41 2.14 8.22
CA ALA A 14 -7.61 3.11 7.48
C ALA A 14 -7.10 2.52 6.14
N LEU A 15 -6.59 1.29 6.16
CA LEU A 15 -6.15 0.57 4.95
C LEU A 15 -7.30 0.39 3.94
N ARG A 16 -8.46 -0.09 4.40
CA ARG A 16 -9.66 -0.27 3.55
C ARG A 16 -10.18 1.06 3.01
N HIS A 17 -10.14 2.12 3.81
CA HIS A 17 -10.52 3.45 3.35
C HIS A 17 -9.59 3.95 2.25
N ALA A 18 -8.27 3.81 2.41
CA ALA A 18 -7.31 4.17 1.37
C ALA A 18 -7.47 3.29 0.13
N GLN A 19 -7.71 1.99 0.28
CA GLN A 19 -8.01 1.10 -0.84
C GLN A 19 -9.21 1.58 -1.65
N LYS A 20 -10.33 1.87 -0.98
CA LYS A 20 -11.54 2.39 -1.61
C LYS A 20 -11.25 3.68 -2.37
N ARG A 21 -10.53 4.62 -1.75
CA ARG A 21 -10.13 5.87 -2.40
C ARG A 21 -9.23 5.65 -3.62
N ALA A 22 -8.31 4.69 -3.55
CA ALA A 22 -7.44 4.36 -4.67
C ALA A 22 -8.22 3.84 -5.88
N ALA A 23 -9.28 3.05 -5.62
CA ALA A 23 -10.20 2.57 -6.64
C ALA A 23 -11.10 3.71 -7.19
N GLU A 24 -11.73 4.49 -6.32
CA GLU A 24 -12.69 5.53 -6.71
C GLU A 24 -12.05 6.71 -7.43
N LEU A 25 -10.85 7.12 -7.00
CA LEU A 25 -10.18 8.30 -7.54
C LEU A 25 -9.16 7.96 -8.65
N GLY A 26 -8.88 6.67 -8.87
CA GLY A 26 -7.83 6.24 -9.78
C GLY A 26 -6.44 6.78 -9.41
N ARG A 27 -6.19 7.06 -8.13
CA ARG A 27 -4.96 7.70 -7.63
C ARG A 27 -4.32 6.86 -6.53
N THR A 28 -3.00 6.76 -6.57
CA THR A 28 -2.24 6.12 -5.50
C THR A 28 -2.56 6.77 -4.15
N GLN A 29 -2.86 5.95 -3.15
CA GLN A 29 -3.00 6.40 -1.76
C GLN A 29 -1.78 5.93 -0.97
N GLN A 30 -1.15 6.84 -0.24
CA GLN A 30 -0.03 6.54 0.65
C GLN A 30 -0.46 6.66 2.10
N LEU A 31 -0.05 5.69 2.92
CA LEU A 31 -0.24 5.72 4.37
C LEU A 31 1.10 5.39 5.05
N GLU A 32 1.35 6.08 6.15
CA GLU A 32 2.32 5.65 7.16
C GLU A 32 1.58 4.77 8.16
N ILE A 33 2.08 3.56 8.39
CA ILE A 33 1.38 2.50 9.14
C ILE A 33 2.19 1.97 10.34
N GLY A 34 3.35 2.55 10.57
CA GLY A 34 4.27 2.27 11.67
C GLY A 34 5.43 3.26 11.62
N GLU A 35 6.34 3.16 12.59
CA GLU A 35 7.55 3.97 12.58
C GLU A 35 8.37 3.66 11.32
N ASP A 36 8.56 4.68 10.48
CA ASP A 36 9.24 4.59 9.20
C ASP A 36 8.67 3.54 8.22
N LEU A 37 7.45 3.02 8.41
CA LEU A 37 6.84 2.01 7.55
C LEU A 37 5.68 2.57 6.74
N PHE A 38 5.78 2.48 5.41
CA PHE A 38 4.87 3.10 4.47
C PHE A 38 4.27 2.09 3.49
N ILE A 39 3.00 2.29 3.17
CA ILE A 39 2.29 1.57 2.11
C ILE A 39 1.81 2.55 1.05
N ARG A 40 1.99 2.19 -0.23
CA ARG A 40 1.36 2.84 -1.38
C ARG A 40 0.39 1.88 -2.03
N ILE A 41 -0.91 2.15 -1.92
CA ILE A 41 -1.95 1.40 -2.61
C ILE A 41 -2.15 2.05 -3.98
N GLY A 42 -1.90 1.28 -5.04
CA GLY A 42 -2.00 1.77 -6.42
C GLY A 42 -3.44 1.97 -6.88
N PRO A 43 -3.65 2.66 -8.01
CA PRO A 43 -4.97 2.82 -8.64
C PRO A 43 -5.70 1.49 -8.78
N GLY A 44 -7.02 1.50 -8.60
CA GLY A 44 -7.86 0.29 -8.59
C GLY A 44 -7.86 -0.45 -7.25
N GLY A 45 -6.95 -0.16 -6.32
CA GLY A 45 -6.99 -0.69 -4.95
C GLY A 45 -6.66 -2.18 -4.81
N ARG A 46 -6.15 -2.81 -5.87
CA ARG A 46 -5.84 -4.27 -5.89
C ARG A 46 -4.35 -4.58 -5.98
N LYS A 47 -3.49 -3.57 -5.81
CA LYS A 47 -2.04 -3.73 -5.67
C LYS A 47 -1.46 -2.69 -4.72
N PHE A 48 -0.36 -3.02 -4.07
CA PHE A 48 0.37 -2.08 -3.23
C PHE A 48 1.88 -2.33 -3.22
N LEU A 49 2.61 -1.30 -2.80
CA LEU A 49 4.03 -1.36 -2.44
C LEU A 49 4.16 -1.08 -0.94
N LEU A 50 4.96 -1.89 -0.25
CA LEU A 50 5.31 -1.73 1.15
C LEU A 50 6.81 -1.46 1.24
N PHE A 51 7.22 -0.41 1.95
CA PHE A 51 8.63 -0.05 2.11
C PHE A 51 8.85 0.65 3.45
N GLY A 52 10.06 0.55 3.99
CA GLY A 52 10.45 1.28 5.18
C GLY A 52 11.62 2.22 4.93
N LEU A 53 11.71 3.32 5.68
CA LEU A 53 12.83 4.28 5.62
C LEU A 53 13.99 3.85 6.52
N GLY A 54 13.70 3.21 7.66
CA GLY A 54 14.71 2.74 8.62
C GLY A 54 15.06 1.24 8.50
N SER A 55 14.07 0.41 8.18
CA SER A 55 14.24 -1.05 8.02
C SER A 55 13.43 -1.60 6.86
N GLU A 56 13.92 -2.67 6.23
CA GLU A 56 13.15 -3.37 5.21
C GLU A 56 11.86 -3.96 5.80
N PRO A 57 10.73 -3.91 5.06
CA PRO A 57 9.50 -4.55 5.49
C PRO A 57 9.64 -6.07 5.44
N THR A 58 8.89 -6.77 6.29
CA THR A 58 8.90 -8.23 6.34
C THR A 58 7.82 -8.84 5.43
N PRO A 59 8.02 -10.07 4.93
CA PRO A 59 6.99 -10.79 4.18
C PRO A 59 5.67 -10.94 4.96
N GLN A 60 5.74 -11.15 6.29
CA GLN A 60 4.56 -11.27 7.13
C GLN A 60 3.73 -9.98 7.14
N GLN A 61 4.38 -8.81 7.23
CA GLN A 61 3.69 -7.52 7.16
C GLN A 61 2.93 -7.37 5.83
N ALA A 62 3.55 -7.77 4.72
CA ALA A 62 2.89 -7.74 3.41
C ALA A 62 1.67 -8.69 3.36
N GLN A 63 1.78 -9.89 3.93
CA GLN A 63 0.67 -10.86 4.00
C GLN A 63 -0.48 -10.35 4.86
N ASP A 64 -0.18 -9.78 6.03
CA ASP A 64 -1.20 -9.25 6.95
C ASP A 64 -1.97 -8.08 6.31
N ILE A 65 -1.27 -7.20 5.58
CA ILE A 65 -1.87 -6.11 4.84
C ILE A 65 -2.71 -6.63 3.67
N ALA A 66 -2.21 -7.60 2.90
CA ALA A 66 -2.97 -8.21 1.81
C ALA A 66 -4.28 -8.85 2.30
N ALA A 67 -4.24 -9.50 3.47
CA ALA A 67 -5.42 -10.03 4.13
C ALA A 67 -6.38 -8.90 4.59
N ALA A 68 -5.86 -7.81 5.16
CA ALA A 68 -6.67 -6.66 5.57
C ALA A 68 -7.39 -5.99 4.39
N LEU A 69 -6.73 -5.97 3.23
CA LEU A 69 -7.22 -5.45 1.94
C LEU A 69 -8.06 -6.46 1.15
N GLU A 70 -8.24 -7.68 1.66
CA GLU A 70 -9.04 -8.73 1.02
C GLU A 70 -8.61 -8.99 -0.44
N LEU A 71 -7.30 -9.04 -0.66
CA LEU A 71 -6.72 -9.44 -1.94
C LEU A 71 -6.86 -10.96 -2.11
N ARG A 72 -7.23 -11.38 -3.31
CA ARG A 72 -7.44 -12.78 -3.69
C ARG A 72 -6.19 -13.29 -4.40
N ASP A 73 -5.63 -14.39 -3.88
CA ASP A 73 -4.41 -15.03 -4.40
C ASP A 73 -3.28 -14.03 -4.75
N PRO A 74 -2.89 -13.14 -3.82
CA PRO A 74 -1.93 -12.09 -4.12
C PRO A 74 -0.55 -12.67 -4.48
N ALA A 75 0.03 -12.17 -5.56
CA ALA A 75 1.43 -12.40 -5.89
C ALA A 75 2.33 -11.43 -5.10
N TYR A 76 3.41 -11.96 -4.55
CA TYR A 76 4.41 -11.20 -3.79
C TYR A 76 5.71 -11.11 -4.58
N GLY A 77 6.29 -9.92 -4.63
CA GLY A 77 7.56 -9.68 -5.28
C GLY A 77 8.39 -8.65 -4.53
N TRP A 78 9.65 -8.55 -4.90
CA TRP A 78 10.54 -7.49 -4.43
C TRP A 78 10.81 -6.52 -5.57
N HIS A 79 10.78 -5.23 -5.25
CA HIS A 79 11.17 -4.17 -6.16
C HIS A 79 12.27 -3.32 -5.51
N GLN A 80 13.40 -3.20 -6.20
CA GLN A 80 14.52 -2.35 -5.80
C GLN A 80 14.37 -0.99 -6.49
N GLY A 81 14.02 0.03 -5.72
CA GLY A 81 14.08 1.41 -6.18
C GLY A 81 15.48 2.00 -6.06
N ALA A 82 15.63 3.28 -6.44
CA ALA A 82 16.91 3.99 -6.38
C ALA A 82 17.47 4.11 -4.94
N THR A 83 16.60 4.14 -3.93
CA THR A 83 16.99 4.40 -2.54
C THR A 83 16.49 3.33 -1.57
N LEU A 84 15.38 2.67 -1.89
CA LEU A 84 14.71 1.75 -0.98
C LEU A 84 14.31 0.46 -1.69
N ARG A 85 14.38 -0.63 -0.94
CA ARG A 85 13.82 -1.92 -1.35
C ARG A 85 12.41 -2.04 -0.81
N SER A 86 11.50 -2.51 -1.66
CA SER A 86 10.07 -2.55 -1.40
C SER A 86 9.49 -3.93 -1.69
N LEU A 87 8.51 -4.34 -0.91
CA LEU A 87 7.67 -5.50 -1.17
C LEU A 87 6.48 -5.07 -2.04
N THR A 88 6.37 -5.66 -3.22
CA THR A 88 5.25 -5.47 -4.13
C THR A 88 4.23 -6.57 -3.93
N VAL A 89 2.96 -6.22 -3.85
CA VAL A 89 1.86 -7.17 -3.74
C VAL A 89 0.78 -6.83 -4.76
N VAL A 90 0.37 -7.81 -5.57
CA VAL A 90 -0.56 -7.62 -6.68
C VAL A 90 -1.61 -8.75 -6.67
N GLU A 91 -2.90 -8.40 -6.64
CA GLU A 91 -3.96 -9.37 -6.96
C GLU A 91 -3.96 -9.65 -8.47
N PRO A 92 -4.01 -10.92 -8.91
CA PRO A 92 -4.09 -11.27 -10.32
C PRO A 92 -5.19 -10.49 -11.06
N GLY A 93 -4.82 -9.88 -12.18
CA GLY A 93 -5.71 -9.01 -12.98
C GLY A 93 -5.64 -7.52 -12.60
N ALA A 94 -4.84 -7.13 -11.59
CA ALA A 94 -4.60 -5.74 -11.21
C ALA A 94 -3.41 -5.06 -11.94
N GLU A 95 -2.70 -5.80 -12.81
CA GLU A 95 -1.56 -5.28 -13.59
C GLU A 95 -1.89 -4.07 -14.46
N ALA A 96 -3.14 -3.95 -14.94
CA ALA A 96 -3.56 -3.05 -16.03
C ALA A 96 -3.51 -1.53 -15.73
N ALA A 97 -2.88 -1.09 -14.64
CA ALA A 97 -2.75 0.31 -14.26
C ALA A 97 -1.33 0.66 -13.82
N GLN A 98 -0.34 0.50 -14.68
CA GLN A 98 0.90 1.27 -14.58
C GLN A 98 0.89 2.27 -15.75
N PRO A 99 0.96 3.59 -15.50
CA PRO A 99 1.68 4.45 -16.42
C PRO A 99 3.14 3.99 -16.38
N GLU A 100 3.66 3.53 -17.51
CA GLU A 100 5.11 3.47 -17.72
C GLU A 100 5.65 4.90 -17.53
N GLU A 101 6.43 5.15 -16.47
CA GLU A 101 7.29 6.33 -16.47
C GLU A 101 8.43 6.10 -17.46
N PRO A 102 8.79 7.12 -18.25
CA PRO A 102 9.47 6.93 -19.52
C PRO A 102 10.92 6.49 -19.34
N ALA A 103 11.40 5.71 -20.31
CA ALA A 103 12.82 5.52 -20.55
C ALA A 103 13.54 6.87 -20.53
N THR A 104 14.41 7.07 -19.55
CA THR A 104 15.32 8.21 -19.53
C THR A 104 16.44 7.89 -20.51
N GLY A 105 16.57 8.71 -21.55
CA GLY A 105 17.65 8.65 -22.54
C GLY A 105 18.97 9.23 -22.05
#